data_AF-A0A4Q4N9F9-F1
#
_entry.id   AF-A0A4Q4N9F9-F1
#
_cell.length_a   1.000
_cell.length_b   1.000
_cell.length_c   1.000
_cell.angle_alpha   90.00
_cell.angle_beta   90.00
_cell.angle_gamma   90.00
#
_symmetry.space_group_name_H-M   'P 1'
#
loop_
_entity.id
_entity.type
_entity.pdbx_description
1 polymer ?
#
loop_
_entity_poly.entity_id
_entity_poly.type
_entity_poly.pdbx_seq_one_letter_code
_entity_poly.pdbx_strand_id
1 'polypeptide(L)'
;MDSLKRARVIKSEIEKNISVLTPEDKKVSTRRNDDEDPENVAIKSLRQEQKWSWNEIADHLNQERLNKGEAAIFTETAVYSRYVRVISKAGKKRIKDYDNATELKANIRQPVTAELQDKGLEEVEKTEQLMKAVAKCERNFWKYVADEMERATTKMYDPEELASRFHAI
;
A
#
# COMPACT_ATOMS: atom_id res chain seq x y z
N MET A 1 -41.65 26.74 -38.76
CA MET A 1 -41.33 27.42 -37.47
C MET A 1 -41.74 26.62 -36.22
N ASP A 2 -42.39 25.46 -36.33
CA ASP A 2 -43.12 24.87 -35.19
C ASP A 2 -42.52 23.56 -34.62
N SER A 3 -41.59 22.93 -35.32
CA SER A 3 -40.91 21.70 -34.87
C SER A 3 -39.92 21.95 -33.73
N LEU A 4 -39.18 23.06 -33.78
CA LEU A 4 -38.21 23.46 -32.75
C LEU A 4 -38.88 23.78 -31.42
N LYS A 5 -40.09 24.34 -31.44
CA LYS A 5 -40.86 24.61 -30.22
C LYS A 5 -41.32 23.30 -29.57
N ARG A 6 -41.85 22.36 -30.35
CA ARG A 6 -42.26 21.03 -29.85
C ARG A 6 -41.08 20.25 -29.28
N ALA A 7 -39.93 20.27 -29.96
CA ALA A 7 -38.72 19.59 -29.46
C ALA A 7 -38.25 20.16 -28.11
N ARG A 8 -38.33 21.48 -27.90
CA ARG A 8 -37.99 22.12 -26.62
C ARG A 8 -38.97 21.75 -25.50
N VAL A 9 -40.26 21.69 -25.81
CA VAL A 9 -41.29 21.29 -24.84
C VAL A 9 -41.07 19.84 -24.39
N ILE A 10 -40.89 18.92 -25.34
CA ILE A 10 -40.62 17.50 -25.06
C ILE A 10 -39.36 17.34 -24.21
N LYS A 11 -38.27 18.05 -24.54
CA LYS A 11 -37.03 18.00 -23.75
C LYS A 11 -37.26 18.49 -22.32
N SER A 12 -38.00 19.57 -22.14
CA SER A 12 -38.30 20.12 -20.82
C SER A 12 -39.22 19.22 -19.98
N GLU A 13 -40.14 18.48 -20.61
CA GLU A 13 -40.98 17.48 -19.93
C GLU A 13 -40.16 16.25 -19.50
N ILE A 14 -39.25 15.80 -20.36
CA ILE A 14 -38.34 14.70 -20.07
C ILE A 14 -37.42 15.05 -18.89
N GLU A 15 -36.82 16.24 -18.88
CA GLU A 15 -35.95 16.69 -17.78
C GLU A 15 -36.70 16.75 -16.43
N LYS A 16 -37.95 17.23 -16.43
CA LYS A 16 -38.79 17.25 -15.22
C LYS A 16 -39.17 15.85 -14.73
N ASN A 17 -39.50 14.94 -15.65
CA ASN A 17 -39.88 13.58 -15.28
C ASN A 17 -38.68 12.75 -14.81
N ILE A 18 -37.48 12.99 -15.36
CA ILE A 18 -36.26 12.29 -14.94
C ILE A 18 -35.73 12.82 -13.60
N SER A 19 -36.00 14.08 -13.25
CA SER A 19 -35.65 14.64 -11.92
C SER A 19 -36.25 13.88 -10.75
N VAL A 20 -37.33 13.10 -10.97
CA VAL A 20 -37.95 12.24 -9.94
C VAL A 20 -37.19 10.91 -9.79
N LEU A 21 -36.41 10.52 -10.80
CA LEU A 21 -35.65 9.26 -10.84
C LEU A 21 -34.16 9.43 -10.58
N THR A 22 -33.65 10.66 -10.42
CA THR A 22 -32.28 10.87 -9.97
C THR A 22 -32.17 10.42 -8.50
N PRO A 23 -31.36 9.40 -8.17
CA PRO A 23 -31.16 9.02 -6.78
C PRO A 23 -30.60 10.23 -6.04
N GLU A 24 -31.16 10.53 -4.86
CA GLU A 24 -30.60 11.58 -3.99
C GLU A 24 -29.10 11.35 -3.84
N ASP A 25 -28.31 12.40 -4.04
CA ASP A 25 -26.87 12.35 -3.79
C ASP A 25 -26.68 11.81 -2.38
N LYS A 26 -26.15 10.58 -2.29
CA LYS A 26 -25.85 9.95 -1.01
C LYS A 26 -24.97 10.94 -0.27
N LYS A 27 -25.47 11.55 0.80
CA LYS A 27 -24.65 12.32 1.74
C LYS A 27 -23.59 11.36 2.27
N VAL A 28 -22.45 11.31 1.60
CA VAL A 28 -21.30 10.56 2.07
C VAL A 28 -20.91 11.25 3.37
N SER A 29 -21.01 10.53 4.49
CA SER A 29 -20.57 11.02 5.80
C SER A 29 -19.18 11.63 5.62
N THR A 30 -19.10 12.95 5.68
CA THR A 30 -17.80 13.63 5.72
C THR A 30 -17.14 13.16 7.00
N ARG A 31 -15.96 12.55 6.87
CA ARG A 31 -15.18 12.18 8.06
C ARG A 31 -14.92 13.46 8.83
N ARG A 32 -15.12 13.42 10.16
CA ARG A 32 -14.78 14.53 11.05
C ARG A 32 -13.30 14.85 10.86
N ASN A 33 -12.95 16.12 10.73
CA ASN A 33 -11.55 16.51 10.61
C ASN A 33 -10.90 16.42 12.00
N ASP A 34 -10.38 15.25 12.34
CA ASP A 34 -9.80 14.99 13.66
C ASP A 34 -8.57 15.86 13.97
N ASP A 35 -7.96 16.48 12.94
CA ASP A 35 -6.83 17.41 13.07
C ASP A 35 -7.25 18.78 13.65
N GLU A 36 -8.55 19.13 13.63
CA GLU A 36 -9.10 20.40 14.14
C GLU A 36 -9.68 20.29 15.57
N ASP A 37 -9.70 19.09 16.17
CA ASP A 37 -10.15 18.89 17.54
C ASP A 37 -9.20 19.65 18.52
N PRO A 38 -9.72 20.61 19.31
CA PRO A 38 -8.88 21.41 20.21
C PRO A 38 -8.09 20.55 21.21
N GLU A 39 -8.65 19.41 21.63
CA GLU A 39 -7.96 18.49 22.54
C GLU A 39 -6.78 17.80 21.83
N ASN A 40 -6.91 17.49 20.54
CA ASN A 40 -5.83 16.89 19.76
C ASN A 40 -4.71 17.91 19.46
N VAL A 41 -5.07 19.17 19.20
CA VAL A 41 -4.10 20.26 19.03
C VAL A 41 -3.30 20.47 20.32
N ALA A 42 -3.98 20.49 21.48
CA ALA A 42 -3.32 20.60 22.79
C ALA A 42 -2.39 19.42 23.08
N ILE A 43 -2.81 18.18 22.84
CA ILE A 43 -1.94 17.00 23.00
C ILE A 43 -0.69 17.11 22.11
N LYS A 44 -0.83 17.64 20.89
CA LYS A 44 0.29 17.82 19.96
C LYS A 44 1.32 18.84 20.50
N SER A 45 0.88 20.02 20.93
CA SER A 45 1.78 21.06 21.44
C SER A 45 2.45 20.63 22.75
N LEU A 46 1.68 20.11 23.71
CA LEU A 46 2.20 19.64 25.00
C LEU A 46 3.24 18.53 24.82
N ARG A 47 3.04 17.64 23.85
CA ARG A 47 3.99 16.56 23.58
C ARG A 47 5.22 16.99 22.79
N GLN A 48 5.05 17.79 21.73
CA GLN A 48 6.14 18.10 20.79
C GLN A 48 6.97 19.31 21.22
N GLU A 49 6.33 20.35 21.74
CA GLU A 49 6.99 21.59 22.14
C GLU A 49 7.46 21.51 23.59
N GLN A 50 6.55 21.11 24.49
CA GLN A 50 6.83 21.11 25.94
C GLN A 50 7.39 19.78 26.45
N LYS A 51 7.34 18.71 25.63
CA LYS A 51 7.85 17.36 25.93
C LYS A 51 7.27 16.74 27.21
N TRP A 52 6.03 17.06 27.54
CA TRP A 52 5.36 16.47 28.72
C TRP A 52 5.15 14.96 28.57
N SER A 53 5.12 14.27 29.70
CA SER A 53 4.74 12.85 29.78
C SER A 53 3.25 12.68 29.49
N TRP A 54 2.85 11.47 29.10
CA TRP A 54 1.45 11.18 28.77
C TRP A 54 0.51 11.35 29.97
N ASN A 55 1.02 11.08 31.18
CA ASN A 55 0.27 11.23 32.41
C ASN A 55 0.02 12.72 32.72
N GLU A 56 1.06 13.56 32.64
CA GLU A 56 0.93 15.01 32.85
C GLU A 56 -0.03 15.67 31.84
N ILE A 57 -0.01 15.22 30.59
CA ILE A 57 -0.95 15.68 29.56
C ILE A 57 -2.39 15.28 29.91
N ALA A 58 -2.60 14.04 30.38
CA ALA A 58 -3.93 13.57 30.77
C ALA A 58 -4.49 14.37 31.96
N ASP A 59 -3.66 14.61 32.98
CA ASP A 59 -4.05 15.40 34.16
C ASP A 59 -4.40 16.84 33.77
N HIS A 60 -3.60 17.47 32.92
CA HIS A 60 -3.85 18.82 32.43
C HIS A 60 -5.18 18.94 31.66
N LEU A 61 -5.43 18.02 30.72
CA LEU A 61 -6.67 18.02 29.94
C LEU A 61 -7.88 17.75 30.82
N ASN A 62 -7.77 16.83 31.78
CA ASN A 62 -8.86 16.58 32.72
C ASN A 62 -9.14 17.78 33.62
N GLN A 63 -8.13 18.51 34.08
CA GLN A 63 -8.32 19.75 34.84
C GLN A 63 -9.05 20.81 34.00
N GLU A 64 -8.69 20.99 32.74
CA GLU A 64 -9.43 21.88 31.83
C GLU A 64 -10.88 21.46 31.64
N ARG A 65 -11.16 20.15 31.56
CA ARG A 65 -12.53 19.61 31.47
C ARG A 65 -13.32 19.85 32.75
N LEU A 66 -12.72 19.61 33.92
CA LEU A 66 -13.35 19.85 35.21
C LEU A 66 -13.69 21.33 35.40
N ASN A 67 -12.79 22.23 34.98
CA ASN A 67 -13.05 23.68 35.00
C ASN A 67 -14.22 24.10 34.10
N LYS A 68 -14.51 23.32 33.05
CA LYS A 68 -15.67 23.51 32.16
C LYS A 68 -16.93 22.77 32.64
N GLY A 69 -16.85 22.02 33.73
CA GLY A 69 -17.95 21.19 34.24
C GLY A 69 -18.15 19.87 33.47
N GLU A 70 -17.14 19.44 32.71
CA GLU A 70 -17.15 18.17 31.97
C GLU A 70 -16.46 17.06 32.76
N ALA A 71 -16.80 15.80 32.44
CA ALA A 71 -16.18 14.63 33.08
C ALA A 71 -14.71 14.46 32.66
N ALA A 72 -13.86 14.08 33.62
CA ALA A 72 -12.47 13.69 33.40
C ALA A 72 -12.39 12.31 32.74
N ILE A 73 -12.32 12.28 31.40
CA ILE A 73 -12.32 11.04 30.61
C ILE A 73 -10.93 10.63 30.12
N PHE A 74 -9.93 11.50 30.24
CA PHE A 74 -8.60 11.22 29.71
C PHE A 74 -7.81 10.34 30.66
N THR A 75 -7.43 9.16 30.20
CA THR A 75 -6.39 8.35 30.82
C THR A 75 -5.11 8.48 30.01
N GLU A 76 -3.97 8.15 30.63
CA GLU A 76 -2.66 8.10 29.93
C GLU A 76 -2.76 7.33 28.60
N THR A 77 -3.44 6.17 28.65
CA THR A 77 -3.65 5.29 27.49
C THR A 77 -4.53 5.96 26.42
N ALA A 78 -5.55 6.72 26.82
CA ALA A 78 -6.42 7.44 25.88
C ALA A 78 -5.65 8.54 25.13
N VAL A 79 -4.83 9.31 25.85
CA VAL A 79 -3.96 10.35 25.28
C VAL A 79 -2.96 9.75 24.31
N TYR A 80 -2.24 8.70 24.72
CA TYR A 80 -1.27 8.00 23.87
C TYR A 80 -1.94 7.46 22.58
N SER A 81 -3.10 6.82 22.72
CA SER A 81 -3.83 6.22 21.60
C SER A 81 -4.28 7.28 20.59
N ARG A 82 -4.79 8.42 21.08
CA ARG A 82 -5.14 9.58 20.24
C ARG A 82 -3.90 10.12 19.52
N TYR A 83 -2.79 10.29 20.24
CA TYR A 83 -1.55 10.79 19.65
C TYR A 83 -1.05 9.91 18.50
N VAL A 84 -0.98 8.59 18.69
CA VAL A 84 -0.45 7.68 17.65
C VAL A 84 -1.37 7.58 16.43
N ARG A 85 -2.69 7.50 16.65
CA ARG A 85 -3.65 7.20 15.58
C ARG A 85 -4.07 8.44 14.79
N VAL A 86 -4.23 9.55 15.48
CA VAL A 86 -4.81 10.77 14.92
C VAL A 86 -3.73 11.81 14.64
N ILE A 87 -2.95 12.16 15.67
CA ILE A 87 -2.06 13.33 15.65
C ILE A 87 -0.76 13.06 14.89
N SER A 88 -0.04 12.00 15.25
CA SER A 88 1.27 11.68 14.66
C SER A 88 1.13 11.02 13.29
N LYS A 89 -0.04 10.45 12.99
CA LYS A 89 -0.34 9.69 11.76
C LYS A 89 0.66 8.55 11.51
N ALA A 90 1.44 8.14 12.52
CA ALA A 90 2.51 7.15 12.40
C ALA A 90 2.01 5.75 11.99
N GLY A 91 0.71 5.49 12.11
CA GLY A 91 0.04 4.26 11.65
C GLY A 91 -0.88 4.43 10.44
N LYS A 92 -0.94 5.60 9.77
CA LYS A 92 -1.72 5.71 8.53
C LYS A 92 -1.06 4.83 7.47
N LYS A 93 -1.80 3.83 6.99
CA LYS A 93 -1.39 2.98 5.85
C LYS A 93 -0.86 3.91 4.76
N ARG A 94 0.38 3.69 4.30
CA ARG A 94 0.93 4.37 3.12
C ARG A 94 -0.11 4.25 2.01
N ILE A 95 -0.67 5.38 1.59
CA ILE A 95 -1.46 5.43 0.37
C ILE A 95 -0.41 5.29 -0.72
N LYS A 96 -0.48 4.17 -1.47
CA LYS A 96 0.40 3.92 -2.60
C LYS A 96 0.14 5.04 -3.60
N ASP A 97 1.16 5.87 -3.83
CA ASP A 97 1.05 6.98 -4.75
C ASP A 97 1.31 6.43 -6.15
N TYR A 98 0.22 6.21 -6.90
CA TYR A 98 0.29 5.66 -8.24
C TYR A 98 0.87 6.65 -9.25
N ASP A 99 0.94 7.94 -8.91
CA ASP A 99 1.55 8.98 -9.76
C ASP A 99 3.06 9.14 -9.44
N ASN A 100 3.53 8.60 -8.32
CA ASN A 100 4.95 8.55 -7.99
C ASN A 100 5.66 7.44 -8.78
N ALA A 101 6.23 7.80 -9.93
CA ALA A 101 7.00 6.93 -10.80
C ALA A 101 8.13 6.14 -10.10
N THR A 102 8.63 6.64 -8.96
CA THR A 102 9.69 5.98 -8.19
C THR A 102 9.18 4.74 -7.45
N GLU A 103 7.94 4.77 -6.93
CA GLU A 103 7.34 3.62 -6.22
C GLU A 103 7.02 2.46 -7.17
N LEU A 104 6.77 2.77 -8.45
CA LEU A 104 6.55 1.79 -9.51
C LEU A 104 7.86 1.16 -10.00
N LYS A 105 8.94 1.96 -10.12
CA LYS A 105 10.24 1.50 -10.65
C LYS A 105 10.88 0.39 -9.81
N ALA A 106 10.74 0.42 -8.48
CA ALA A 106 11.37 -0.55 -7.59
C ALA A 106 10.82 -1.99 -7.71
N ASN A 107 9.62 -2.17 -8.27
CA ASN A 107 8.96 -3.48 -8.38
C ASN A 107 9.03 -4.08 -9.80
N ILE A 108 9.62 -3.37 -10.75
CA ILE A 108 9.74 -3.85 -12.12
C ILE A 108 11.14 -4.45 -12.28
N ARG A 109 11.24 -5.64 -12.88
CA ARG A 109 12.53 -6.22 -13.24
C ARG A 109 13.20 -5.30 -14.25
N GLN A 110 14.37 -4.78 -13.92
CA GLN A 110 15.15 -3.92 -14.80
C GLN A 110 16.33 -4.72 -15.35
N PRO A 111 16.56 -4.68 -16.68
CA PRO A 111 17.81 -5.20 -17.22
C PRO A 111 18.97 -4.37 -16.67
N VAL A 112 20.13 -5.02 -16.48
CA VAL A 112 21.36 -4.32 -16.15
C VAL A 112 21.73 -3.42 -17.34
N THR A 113 22.22 -2.21 -17.09
CA THR A 113 22.68 -1.32 -18.15
C THR A 113 23.92 -1.90 -18.83
N ALA A 114 24.12 -1.64 -20.13
CA ALA A 114 25.24 -2.19 -20.88
C ALA A 114 26.62 -1.89 -20.23
N GLU A 115 26.77 -0.69 -19.64
CA GLU A 115 27.98 -0.28 -18.95
C GLU A 115 28.26 -1.07 -17.66
N LEU A 116 27.21 -1.44 -16.91
CA LEU A 116 27.30 -2.25 -15.70
C LEU A 116 27.37 -3.75 -16.00
N GLN A 117 26.87 -4.17 -17.16
CA GLN A 117 26.90 -5.57 -17.61
C GLN A 117 28.35 -6.04 -17.78
N ASP A 118 29.17 -5.31 -18.54
CA ASP A 118 30.53 -5.73 -18.86
C ASP A 118 31.49 -5.51 -17.69
N LYS A 119 31.49 -4.31 -17.10
CA LYS A 119 32.42 -3.97 -16.01
C LYS A 119 32.05 -4.59 -14.66
N GLY A 120 30.75 -4.81 -14.44
CA GLY A 120 30.26 -5.35 -13.17
C GLY A 120 30.55 -6.84 -13.01
N LEU A 121 30.62 -7.60 -14.11
CA LEU A 121 30.91 -9.04 -14.05
C LEU A 121 32.39 -9.34 -13.76
N GLU A 122 33.30 -8.43 -14.13
CA GLU A 122 34.74 -8.55 -13.83
C GLU A 122 35.07 -8.32 -12.35
N GLU A 123 34.12 -7.78 -11.56
CA GLU A 123 34.28 -7.64 -10.12
C GLU A 123 34.33 -9.03 -9.44
N VAL A 124 35.29 -9.20 -8.53
CA VAL A 124 35.54 -10.49 -7.85
C VAL A 124 34.26 -11.03 -7.19
N GLU A 125 33.50 -10.18 -6.51
CA GLU A 125 32.26 -10.58 -5.84
C GLU A 125 31.21 -11.11 -6.84
N LYS A 126 31.07 -10.46 -7.99
CA LYS A 126 30.11 -10.86 -9.03
C LYS A 126 30.54 -12.13 -9.75
N THR A 127 31.84 -12.27 -9.99
CA THR A 127 32.42 -13.52 -10.51
C THR A 127 32.15 -14.69 -9.55
N GLU A 128 32.35 -14.52 -8.24
CA GLU A 128 32.02 -15.54 -7.25
C GLU A 128 30.52 -15.88 -7.21
N GLN A 129 29.66 -14.86 -7.31
CA GLN A 129 28.22 -15.06 -7.40
C GLN A 129 27.82 -15.85 -8.65
N LEU A 130 28.46 -15.56 -9.79
CA LEU A 130 28.26 -16.29 -11.03
C LEU A 130 28.67 -17.75 -10.87
N MET A 131 29.85 -18.04 -10.30
CA MET A 131 30.29 -19.43 -10.05
C MET A 131 29.29 -20.20 -9.16
N LYS A 132 28.81 -19.57 -8.08
CA LYS A 132 27.78 -20.17 -7.21
C LYS A 132 26.47 -20.41 -7.96
N ALA A 133 26.07 -19.50 -8.83
CA ALA A 133 24.88 -19.65 -9.65
C ALA A 133 25.02 -20.81 -10.64
N VAL A 134 26.15 -20.92 -11.33
CA VAL A 134 26.45 -22.03 -12.26
C VAL A 134 26.40 -23.37 -11.53
N ALA A 135 27.13 -23.52 -10.42
CA ALA A 135 27.14 -24.75 -9.62
C ALA A 135 25.72 -25.13 -9.14
N LYS A 136 24.89 -24.15 -8.78
CA LYS A 136 23.49 -24.39 -8.41
C LYS A 136 22.65 -24.85 -9.60
N CYS A 137 22.85 -24.28 -10.78
CA CYS A 137 22.17 -24.69 -12.00
C CYS A 137 22.55 -26.13 -12.38
N GLU A 138 23.83 -26.47 -12.39
CA GLU A 138 24.33 -27.81 -12.70
C GLU A 138 23.74 -28.86 -11.76
N ARG A 139 23.77 -28.60 -10.44
CA ARG A 139 23.20 -29.51 -9.44
C ARG A 139 21.69 -29.75 -9.62
N ASN A 140 20.97 -28.78 -10.16
CA ASN A 140 19.52 -28.89 -10.38
C ASN A 140 19.15 -29.17 -11.83
N PHE A 141 20.12 -29.34 -12.74
CA PHE A 141 19.89 -29.46 -14.17
C PHE A 141 18.90 -30.59 -14.48
N TRP A 142 19.16 -31.78 -13.94
CA TRP A 142 18.30 -32.95 -14.16
C TRP A 142 16.92 -32.83 -13.52
N LYS A 143 16.75 -31.99 -12.48
CA LYS A 143 15.42 -31.70 -11.92
C LYS A 143 14.59 -30.89 -12.91
N TYR A 144 15.19 -29.89 -13.56
CA TYR A 144 14.51 -29.15 -14.62
C TYR A 144 14.19 -30.04 -15.82
N VAL A 145 15.09 -30.95 -16.18
CA VAL A 145 14.81 -31.93 -17.24
C VAL A 145 13.65 -32.85 -16.86
N ALA A 146 13.57 -33.30 -15.61
CA ALA A 146 12.44 -34.08 -15.11
C ALA A 146 11.12 -33.30 -15.16
N ASP A 147 11.12 -32.02 -14.75
CA ASP A 147 9.94 -31.14 -14.84
C ASP A 147 9.46 -30.98 -16.28
N GLU A 148 10.39 -30.80 -17.24
CA GLU A 148 10.04 -30.68 -18.66
C GLU A 148 9.56 -32.02 -19.25
N MET A 149 10.13 -33.15 -18.82
CA MET A 149 9.64 -34.48 -19.17
C MET A 149 8.22 -34.72 -18.63
N GLU A 150 7.92 -34.28 -17.42
CA GLU A 150 6.57 -34.36 -16.85
C GLU A 150 5.58 -33.51 -17.64
N ARG A 151 5.95 -32.28 -18.04
CA ARG A 151 5.10 -31.44 -18.89
C ARG A 151 4.81 -32.06 -20.25
N ALA A 152 5.82 -32.68 -20.86
CA ALA A 152 5.69 -33.27 -22.19
C ALA A 152 4.92 -34.60 -22.18
N THR A 153 5.06 -35.40 -21.12
CA THR A 153 4.56 -36.78 -21.07
C THR A 153 3.44 -37.01 -20.06
N THR A 154 3.16 -36.03 -19.20
CA THR A 154 2.26 -36.09 -18.02
C THR A 154 2.69 -37.11 -16.95
N LYS A 155 3.92 -37.63 -17.03
CA LYS A 155 4.47 -38.63 -16.11
C LYS A 155 5.66 -38.08 -15.36
N MET A 156 5.70 -38.32 -14.06
CA MET A 156 6.81 -37.95 -13.19
C MET A 156 7.93 -38.98 -13.32
N TYR A 157 9.13 -38.52 -13.65
CA TYR A 157 10.34 -39.34 -13.78
C TYR A 157 11.38 -38.91 -12.75
N ASP A 158 12.22 -39.85 -12.29
CA ASP A 158 13.35 -39.51 -11.43
C ASP A 158 14.44 -38.81 -12.25
N PRO A 159 14.92 -37.62 -11.84
CA PRO A 159 16.06 -36.94 -12.43
C PRO A 159 17.30 -37.82 -12.67
N GLU A 160 17.63 -38.72 -11.74
CA GLU A 160 18.84 -39.55 -11.83
C GLU A 160 18.72 -40.66 -12.88
N GLU A 161 17.52 -41.21 -13.06
CA GLU A 161 17.23 -42.18 -14.12
C GLU A 161 17.26 -41.53 -15.50
N LEU A 162 16.70 -40.32 -15.62
CA LEU A 162 16.78 -39.54 -16.85
C LEU A 162 18.23 -39.20 -17.22
N ALA A 163 19.04 -38.80 -16.23
CA ALA A 163 20.46 -38.55 -16.40
C ALA A 163 21.19 -39.79 -16.91
N SER A 164 21.00 -40.93 -16.23
CA SER A 164 21.65 -42.20 -16.58
C SER A 164 21.24 -42.67 -17.98
N ARG A 165 19.94 -42.56 -18.30
CA ARG A 165 19.42 -42.93 -19.62
C ARG A 165 20.02 -42.06 -20.72
N PHE A 166 20.12 -40.75 -20.51
CA PHE A 166 20.66 -39.82 -21.50
C PHE A 166 22.15 -40.07 -21.77
N HIS A 167 22.97 -40.28 -20.74
CA HIS A 167 24.39 -40.58 -20.91
C HIS A 167 24.67 -41.96 -21.53
N ALA A 168 23.67 -42.84 -21.56
CA ALA A 168 23.74 -44.15 -22.21
C ALA A 168 23.22 -44.15 -23.67
N ILE A 169 22.73 -43.01 -24.19
CA ILE A 169 22.42 -42.81 -25.62
C ILE A 169 23.70 -42.40 -26.34
#